data_AF-A0A5B6TCJ4-F1
#
_entry.id   AF-A0A5B6TCJ4-F1
#
_cell.length_a   1.000
_cell.length_b   1.000
_cell.length_c   1.000
_cell.angle_alpha   90.00
_cell.angle_beta   90.00
_cell.angle_gamma   90.00
#
_symmetry.space_group_name_H-M   'P 1'
#
loop_
_entity.id
_entity.type
_entity.pdbx_description
1 polymer ?
#
loop_
_entity_poly.entity_id
_entity_poly.type
_entity_poly.pdbx_seq_one_letter_code
_entity_poly.pdbx_strand_id
1 'polypeptide(L)'
;MKEIALNTLLTDLEPLMLEVKVVTGGYLTEVQTLVCQRLERLGVATGNQPLEFYCTEQDHVLAFHFARRLDLQKSICAIDYFPQHSPKEVSKVSDKMLEAVRKHPVFTKKALKNNA
;
A
#
# COMPACT_ATOMS: atom_id res chain seq x y z
N MET A 1 -15.77 13.42 -9.63
CA MET A 1 -14.77 12.34 -9.70
C MET A 1 -13.48 12.82 -9.03
N LYS A 2 -13.07 12.16 -7.95
CA LYS A 2 -11.86 12.51 -7.17
C LYS A 2 -10.62 11.95 -7.86
N GLU A 3 -9.59 12.75 -8.05
CA GLU A 3 -8.33 12.28 -8.66
C GLU A 3 -7.33 11.89 -7.57
N ILE A 4 -6.71 10.73 -7.72
CA ILE A 4 -5.63 10.22 -6.87
C ILE A 4 -4.41 10.05 -7.75
N ALA A 5 -3.33 10.73 -7.39
CA ALA A 5 -2.09 10.74 -8.15
C ALA A 5 -0.89 10.90 -7.21
N LEU A 6 0.30 11.00 -7.78
CA LEU A 6 1.49 11.43 -7.04
C LEU A 6 1.21 12.75 -6.30
N ASN A 7 1.75 12.88 -5.10
CA ASN A 7 1.58 14.01 -4.17
C ASN A 7 0.20 14.16 -3.52
N THR A 8 -0.80 13.32 -3.83
CA THR A 8 -2.03 13.25 -3.01
C THR A 8 -1.66 12.96 -1.56
N LEU A 9 -2.21 13.72 -0.62
CA LEU A 9 -1.88 13.55 0.80
C LEU A 9 -2.53 12.28 1.34
N LEU A 10 -1.85 11.63 2.31
CA LEU A 10 -2.43 10.49 3.01
C LEU A 10 -3.75 10.84 3.70
N THR A 11 -3.90 12.08 4.19
CA THR A 11 -5.12 12.59 4.83
C THR A 11 -6.29 12.72 3.87
N ASP A 12 -6.02 12.77 2.56
CA ASP A 12 -7.05 12.88 1.54
C ASP A 12 -7.55 11.49 1.11
N LEU A 13 -6.96 10.41 1.62
CA LEU A 13 -7.35 9.04 1.31
C LEU A 13 -8.30 8.50 2.38
N GLU A 14 -9.40 7.92 1.92
CA GLU A 14 -10.39 7.28 2.78
C GLU A 14 -10.31 5.75 2.63
N PRO A 15 -10.78 4.97 3.61
CA PRO A 15 -10.87 3.52 3.48
C PRO A 15 -11.75 3.06 2.32
N LEU A 16 -12.75 3.85 1.96
CA LEU A 16 -13.63 3.60 0.82
C LEU A 16 -13.82 4.93 0.08
N MET A 17 -13.51 4.94 -1.21
CA MET A 17 -13.71 6.08 -2.09
C MET A 17 -14.54 5.67 -3.30
N LEU A 18 -15.40 6.56 -3.77
CA LEU A 18 -16.31 6.32 -4.89
C LEU A 18 -15.97 7.27 -6.03
N GLU A 19 -16.22 6.81 -7.26
CA GLU A 19 -16.01 7.59 -8.49
C GLU A 19 -14.64 8.27 -8.50
N VAL A 20 -13.59 7.46 -8.50
CA VAL A 20 -12.20 7.92 -8.45
C VAL A 20 -11.50 7.70 -9.77
N LYS A 21 -10.60 8.64 -10.08
CA LYS A 21 -9.62 8.50 -11.15
C LYS A 21 -8.26 8.31 -10.52
N VAL A 22 -7.62 7.16 -10.73
CA VAL A 22 -6.28 6.86 -10.22
C VAL A 22 -5.28 7.02 -11.36
N VAL A 23 -4.31 7.91 -11.20
CA VAL A 23 -3.18 8.06 -12.12
C VAL A 23 -2.00 7.30 -11.53
N THR A 24 -1.70 6.13 -12.09
CA THR A 24 -0.57 5.31 -11.64
C THR A 24 0.75 5.89 -12.13
N GLY A 25 1.85 5.39 -11.59
CA GLY A 25 3.19 5.85 -11.93
C GLY A 25 4.11 5.41 -10.81
N GLY A 26 4.32 4.10 -10.71
CA GLY A 26 4.98 3.47 -9.59
C GLY A 26 6.38 2.96 -9.91
N TYR A 27 6.96 2.18 -9.01
CA TYR A 27 8.28 1.60 -9.21
C TYR A 27 8.26 0.42 -10.19
N LEU A 28 7.12 -0.26 -10.30
CA LEU A 28 6.95 -1.50 -11.05
C LEU A 28 5.97 -1.36 -12.21
N THR A 29 5.30 -0.21 -12.34
CA THR A 29 4.27 0.01 -13.35
C THR A 29 4.43 1.33 -14.07
N GLU A 30 4.11 1.30 -15.36
CA GLU A 30 4.03 2.49 -16.20
C GLU A 30 2.87 3.41 -15.77
N VAL A 31 2.92 4.64 -16.26
CA VAL A 31 1.87 5.63 -16.03
C VAL A 31 0.63 5.24 -16.83
N GLN A 32 -0.47 5.03 -16.13
CA GLN A 32 -1.77 4.77 -16.73
C GLN A 32 -2.86 5.44 -15.89
N THR A 33 -3.99 5.71 -16.52
CA THR A 33 -5.16 6.27 -15.84
C THR A 33 -6.22 5.20 -15.71
N LEU A 34 -6.66 4.96 -14.48
CA LEU A 34 -7.76 4.07 -14.15
C LEU A 34 -8.94 4.90 -13.68
N VAL A 35 -10.14 4.57 -14.18
CA VAL A 35 -11.39 5.11 -13.66
C VAL A 35 -12.06 3.98 -12.91
N CYS A 36 -12.24 4.17 -11.60
CA CYS A 36 -12.81 3.17 -10.71
C CYS A 36 -14.09 3.72 -10.10
N GLN A 37 -15.15 2.93 -10.12
CA GLN A 37 -16.40 3.26 -9.42
C GLN A 37 -16.21 3.16 -7.90
N ARG A 38 -15.37 2.22 -7.46
CA ARG A 38 -15.07 1.98 -6.04
C ARG A 38 -13.59 1.68 -5.87
N LEU A 39 -13.00 2.31 -4.88
CA LEU A 39 -11.64 2.03 -4.42
C LEU A 39 -11.66 1.80 -2.92
N GLU A 40 -11.34 0.59 -2.49
CA GLU A 40 -11.46 0.16 -1.09
C GLU A 40 -10.13 -0.31 -0.53
N ARG A 41 -9.80 0.10 0.69
CA ARG A 41 -8.55 -0.26 1.36
C ARG A 41 -8.58 -1.70 1.86
N LEU A 42 -7.63 -2.48 1.41
CA LEU A 42 -7.42 -3.87 1.84
C LEU A 42 -6.62 -3.97 3.14
N GLY A 43 -5.68 -3.06 3.34
CA GLY A 43 -4.82 -3.08 4.53
C GLY A 43 -3.56 -2.23 4.39
N VAL A 44 -2.78 -2.21 5.46
CA VAL A 44 -1.51 -1.48 5.55
C VAL A 44 -0.41 -2.50 5.83
N ALA A 45 0.64 -2.53 5.01
CA ALA A 45 1.82 -3.32 5.35
C ALA A 45 2.61 -2.61 6.46
N THR A 46 2.83 -3.32 7.56
CA THR A 46 3.61 -2.84 8.70
C THR A 46 5.10 -3.12 8.44
N GLY A 47 5.80 -2.13 7.88
CA GLY A 47 7.23 -2.17 7.60
C GLY A 47 7.89 -0.79 7.68
N ASN A 48 9.17 -0.70 7.31
CA ASN A 48 9.94 0.56 7.33
C ASN A 48 9.41 1.62 6.36
N GLN A 49 8.65 1.23 5.35
CA GLN A 49 7.95 2.13 4.44
C GLN A 49 6.45 1.82 4.52
N PRO A 50 5.62 2.77 4.96
CA PRO A 50 4.18 2.57 4.98
C PRO A 50 3.68 2.44 3.54
N LEU A 51 3.04 1.31 3.27
CA LEU A 51 2.41 0.95 2.00
C LEU A 51 0.94 0.63 2.31
N GLU A 52 0.02 1.25 1.59
CA GLU A 52 -1.41 0.93 1.67
C GLU A 52 -1.86 0.21 0.41
N PHE A 53 -2.64 -0.84 0.57
CA PHE A 53 -3.22 -1.58 -0.53
C PHE A 53 -4.68 -1.21 -0.70
N TYR A 54 -5.09 -0.98 -1.94
CA TYR A 54 -6.46 -0.74 -2.34
C TYR A 54 -6.90 -1.77 -3.39
N CYS A 55 -8.18 -2.06 -3.47
CA CYS A 55 -8.80 -2.80 -4.56
C CYS A 55 -9.83 -1.97 -5.31
N THR A 56 -9.92 -2.19 -6.61
CA THR A 56 -10.98 -1.65 -7.45
C THR A 56 -12.20 -2.57 -7.45
N GLU A 57 -13.31 -2.15 -8.05
CA GLU A 57 -14.50 -2.99 -8.22
C GLU A 57 -14.27 -4.22 -9.12
N GLN A 58 -13.18 -4.27 -9.88
CA GLN A 58 -12.77 -5.42 -10.70
C GLN A 58 -11.81 -6.37 -9.96
N ASP A 59 -11.68 -6.24 -8.63
CA ASP A 59 -10.71 -6.97 -7.80
C ASP A 59 -9.23 -6.74 -8.19
N HIS A 60 -8.94 -5.67 -8.94
CA HIS A 60 -7.56 -5.30 -9.24
C HIS A 60 -6.92 -4.62 -8.03
N VAL A 61 -5.66 -4.94 -7.77
CA VAL A 61 -4.94 -4.39 -6.63
C VAL A 61 -4.12 -3.17 -7.03
N LEU A 62 -4.13 -2.17 -6.17
CA LEU A 62 -3.28 -1.00 -6.22
C LEU A 62 -2.45 -0.92 -4.93
N ALA A 63 -1.17 -0.58 -5.05
CA ALA A 63 -0.28 -0.37 -3.93
C ALA A 63 0.20 1.09 -3.90
N PHE A 64 -0.16 1.80 -2.83
CA PHE A 64 0.13 3.22 -2.65
C PHE A 64 1.33 3.38 -1.72
N HIS A 65 2.42 3.89 -2.27
CA HIS A 65 3.65 4.15 -1.53
C HIS A 65 3.66 5.59 -1.03
N PHE A 66 4.08 5.78 0.22
CA PHE A 66 4.12 7.12 0.83
C PHE A 66 5.53 7.56 1.16
N ALA A 67 5.81 8.84 0.91
CA ALA A 67 7.01 9.53 1.38
C ALA A 67 6.63 10.74 2.23
N ARG A 68 7.56 11.21 3.07
CA ARG A 68 7.40 12.48 3.77
C ARG A 68 7.87 13.62 2.87
N ARG A 69 7.05 14.65 2.76
CA ARG A 69 7.40 15.95 2.16
C ARG A 69 8.26 16.76 3.15
N LEU A 70 8.79 17.89 2.67
CA LEU A 70 9.58 18.81 3.50
C LEU A 70 8.77 19.40 4.67
N ASP A 71 7.45 19.55 4.48
CA ASP A 71 6.50 19.99 5.51
C ASP A 71 6.07 18.85 6.48
N LEU A 72 6.76 17.71 6.42
CA LEU A 72 6.53 16.49 7.20
C LEU A 72 5.22 15.75 6.90
N GLN A 73 4.38 16.26 5.99
CA GLN A 73 3.17 15.57 5.58
C GLN A 73 3.51 14.35 4.73
N LYS A 74 2.70 13.29 4.86
CA LYS A 74 2.84 12.10 4.02
C LYS A 74 2.03 12.30 2.74
N SER A 75 2.65 12.03 1.60
CA SER A 75 1.97 12.02 0.31
C SER A 75 2.37 10.79 -0.50
N ILE A 76 1.53 10.44 -1.45
CA ILE A 76 1.80 9.36 -2.40
C ILE A 76 3.06 9.73 -3.20
N CYS A 77 4.03 8.81 -3.27
CA CYS A 77 5.23 8.94 -4.09
C CYS A 77 5.33 7.91 -5.22
N ALA A 78 4.50 6.87 -5.18
CA ALA A 78 4.35 5.87 -6.24
C ALA A 78 3.00 5.17 -6.10
N ILE A 79 2.41 4.78 -7.22
CA ILE A 79 1.19 3.95 -7.26
C ILE A 79 1.47 2.81 -8.22
N ASP A 80 1.56 1.59 -7.70
CA ASP A 80 1.69 0.37 -8.50
C ASP A 80 0.35 -0.31 -8.73
N TYR A 81 0.10 -0.77 -9.95
CA TYR A 81 -1.14 -1.44 -10.35
C TYR A 81 -0.94 -2.90 -10.77
N PHE A 82 -1.75 -3.76 -10.19
CA PHE A 82 -1.63 -5.20 -10.32
C PHE A 82 -2.97 -5.82 -10.74
N PRO A 83 -3.33 -5.75 -12.03
CA PRO A 83 -4.60 -6.27 -12.51
C PRO A 83 -4.69 -7.79 -12.46
N GLN A 84 -3.54 -8.48 -12.46
CA GLN A 84 -3.47 -9.93 -12.38
C GLN A 84 -3.45 -10.45 -10.94
N HIS A 85 -3.43 -9.57 -9.95
CA HIS A 85 -3.37 -9.96 -8.54
C HIS A 85 -4.67 -9.63 -7.84
N SER A 86 -5.15 -10.59 -7.06
CA SER A 86 -6.38 -10.45 -6.28
C SER A 86 -6.08 -10.04 -4.83
N PRO A 87 -7.06 -9.45 -4.12
CA PRO A 87 -6.93 -9.14 -2.69
C PRO A 87 -6.47 -10.34 -1.83
N LYS A 88 -6.93 -11.56 -2.19
CA LYS A 88 -6.58 -12.81 -1.48
C LYS A 88 -5.08 -13.13 -1.56
N GLU A 89 -4.41 -12.73 -2.63
CA GLU A 89 -2.97 -12.97 -2.81
C GLU A 89 -2.14 -11.99 -2.00
N VAL A 90 -2.57 -10.72 -1.93
CA VAL A 90 -1.96 -9.68 -1.10
C VAL A 90 -1.93 -10.11 0.38
N SER A 91 -3.05 -10.59 0.91
CA SER A 91 -3.13 -11.08 2.29
C SER A 91 -2.16 -12.25 2.53
N LYS A 92 -2.07 -13.22 1.59
CA LYS A 92 -1.16 -14.37 1.71
C LYS A 92 0.32 -13.97 1.70
N VAL A 93 0.70 -12.99 0.86
CA VAL A 93 2.09 -12.50 0.80
C VAL A 93 2.44 -11.75 2.08
N SER A 94 1.54 -10.90 2.58
CA SER A 94 1.72 -10.20 3.85
C SER A 94 1.92 -11.17 5.02
N ASP A 95 1.09 -12.22 5.12
CA ASP A 95 1.19 -13.22 6.19
C ASP A 95 2.51 -14.00 6.12
N LYS A 96 2.93 -14.42 4.91
CA LYS A 96 4.20 -15.12 4.71
C LYS A 96 5.41 -14.23 5.03
N MET A 97 5.36 -12.94 4.67
CA MET A 97 6.43 -12.00 5.02
C MET A 97 6.50 -11.76 6.53
N LEU A 98 5.36 -11.56 7.19
CA LEU A 98 5.29 -11.44 8.66
C LEU A 98 5.83 -12.70 9.37
N GLU A 99 5.46 -13.88 8.88
CA GLU A 99 5.97 -15.15 9.40
C GLU A 99 7.49 -15.28 9.20
N ALA A 100 8.00 -14.94 8.02
CA ALA A 100 9.43 -14.96 7.72
C ALA A 100 10.23 -13.97 8.59
N VAL A 101 9.71 -12.75 8.79
CA VAL A 101 10.32 -11.74 9.68
C VAL A 101 10.35 -12.23 11.13
N ARG A 102 9.26 -12.84 11.62
CA ARG A 102 9.20 -13.42 12.97
C ARG A 102 10.20 -14.56 13.17
N LYS A 103 10.43 -15.38 12.13
CA LYS A 103 11.41 -16.48 12.16
C LYS A 103 12.84 -16.02 11.92
N HIS A 104 13.06 -14.76 11.52
CA HIS A 104 14.39 -14.27 11.20
C HIS A 104 15.23 -14.09 12.49
N PRO A 105 16.44 -14.67 12.57
CA PRO A 105 17.23 -14.77 13.80
C PRO A 105 17.68 -13.42 14.41
N VAL A 106 17.58 -12.33 13.63
CA VAL A 106 17.87 -10.97 14.09
C VAL A 106 16.78 -10.45 15.03
N PHE A 107 15.52 -10.84 14.84
CA PHE A 107 14.39 -10.38 15.65
C PHE A 107 14.07 -11.31 16.84
N THR A 108 14.47 -12.58 16.79
CA THR A 108 14.34 -13.51 17.93
C THR A 108 15.40 -13.27 19.01
N LYS A 109 16.59 -12.75 18.68
CA LYS A 109 17.64 -12.44 19.67
C LYS A 109 17.39 -11.20 20.52
N LYS A 110 16.52 -10.27 20.09
CA LYS A 110 16.15 -9.09 20.90
C LYS A 110 15.20 -9.41 22.06
N ALA A 111 14.44 -10.50 21.98
CA ALA A 111 13.53 -10.93 23.05
C ALA A 111 14.26 -11.58 24.24
N LEU A 112 15.50 -12.03 24.06
CA LEU A 112 16.29 -12.73 25.09
C LEU A 112 17.30 -11.83 25.84
N LYS A 113 17.41 -10.54 25.51
CA LYS A 113 18.33 -9.61 26.18
C LYS A 113 17.69 -8.63 27.16
N ASN A 114 16.36 -8.60 27.27
CA ASN A 114 15.65 -7.72 28.22
C ASN A 114 15.12 -8.45 29.47
N ASN A 115 15.48 -9.73 29.66
CA ASN A 115 15.12 -10.54 30.84
C ASN A 115 16.35 -11.21 31.48
N ALA A 116 17.53 -10.62 31.33
CA ALA A 116 18.76 -11.04 32.01
C ALA A 116 19.29 -9.89 32.87
#